data_AF-A0A7S0X5P9-F1
#
_entry.id   AF-A0A7S0X5P9-F1
#
_cell.length_a   1.000
_cell.length_b   1.000
_cell.length_c   1.000
_cell.angle_alpha   90.00
_cell.angle_beta   90.00
_cell.angle_gamma   90.00
#
_symmetry.space_group_name_H-M   'P 1'
#
loop_
_entity.id
_entity.type
_entity.pdbx_description
1 polymer ?
#
loop_
_entity_poly.entity_id
_entity_poly.type
_entity_poly.pdbx_seq_one_letter_code
_entity_poly.pdbx_strand_id
1 'polypeptide(L)'
;MGHLGDYFGVGSASAVRWAHAVNSAAELQDALLDEGVHMLEADLLMAPPPPGGAAADSVPTAADVLMCHPPSRASDLTFSDFLHVVCTHLEGGGRRVGVKLDFKEADCVAPCLALLVAHGMGMGVDNAATYQKEAAATTALPGVSTARSMPLWLNADVVCGPGGRDPIPGQAFVGRCVAACPGATLSLGWTHTGTPVLGYTASMVSAMLRLCEDVPQHVTLAASAAHLFASAAGPRNALIAHVNGGGGSSDCLSSIGGRRLIVPQPISDGDSERIAGRKGTGGGLGIGDRRRESDKGRGRGIEGEGKGGGGDGAHAGVHHGLPVERACGDEAEGTTAGAESVTQREKEEYTSGAISASVAPPRSFTVWGPAPPAVQRWLRCELHPARTYVDVKDCNYVEAAVITLYGMIRPLYAPFA
;
A
#
# COMPACT_ATOMS: atom_id res chain seq x y z
N MET A 1 -7.73 14.80 13.46
CA MET A 1 -6.47 14.03 13.56
C MET A 1 -6.24 13.36 12.21
N GLY A 2 -5.74 12.11 12.12
CA GLY A 2 -5.94 11.31 10.91
C GLY A 2 -7.32 10.63 10.97
N HIS A 3 -7.93 10.27 9.84
CA HIS A 3 -9.35 9.85 9.81
C HIS A 3 -9.68 8.68 10.76
N LEU A 4 -8.77 7.69 10.89
CA LEU A 4 -8.92 6.60 11.87
C LEU A 4 -8.82 7.09 13.33
N GLY A 5 -7.96 8.07 13.60
CA GLY A 5 -7.82 8.67 14.93
C GLY A 5 -9.12 9.32 15.40
N ASP A 6 -9.79 10.06 14.52
CA ASP A 6 -11.07 10.69 14.80
C ASP A 6 -12.21 9.65 14.96
N TYR A 7 -12.23 8.60 14.12
CA TYR A 7 -13.24 7.52 14.20
C TYR A 7 -13.14 6.65 15.47
N PHE A 8 -11.91 6.32 15.90
CA PHE A 8 -11.67 5.50 17.09
C PHE A 8 -11.49 6.31 18.38
N GLY A 9 -11.29 7.63 18.29
CA GLY A 9 -10.97 8.47 19.45
C GLY A 9 -9.55 8.31 19.97
N VAL A 10 -8.60 7.93 19.12
CA VAL A 10 -7.18 7.73 19.48
C VAL A 10 -6.30 8.91 19.07
N GLY A 11 -5.36 9.30 19.94
CA GLY A 11 -4.61 10.56 19.82
C GLY A 11 -3.63 10.67 18.64
N SER A 12 -3.31 9.59 17.94
CA SER A 12 -2.44 9.60 16.76
C SER A 12 -2.68 8.41 15.83
N ALA A 13 -2.21 8.50 14.59
CA ALA A 13 -2.20 7.38 13.64
C ALA A 13 -1.41 6.17 14.17
N SER A 14 -0.31 6.42 14.87
CA SER A 14 0.51 5.40 15.53
C SER A 14 -0.13 4.73 16.76
N ALA A 15 -1.30 5.19 17.21
CA ALA A 15 -2.06 4.58 18.31
C ALA A 15 -3.16 3.62 17.82
N VAL A 16 -3.44 3.59 16.52
CA VAL A 16 -4.32 2.60 15.89
C VAL A 16 -3.63 1.24 15.96
N ARG A 17 -4.32 0.27 16.56
CA ARG A 17 -3.87 -1.13 16.68
C ARG A 17 -4.63 -2.02 15.69
N TRP A 18 -3.94 -3.02 15.18
CA TRP A 18 -4.36 -3.85 14.06
C TRP A 18 -4.34 -5.32 14.50
N ALA A 19 -5.38 -6.08 14.14
CA ALA A 19 -5.30 -7.53 14.10
C ALA A 19 -4.87 -7.91 12.67
N HIS A 20 -3.82 -8.72 12.55
CA HIS A 20 -3.21 -9.09 11.27
C HIS A 20 -3.63 -10.47 10.82
N ALA A 21 -3.68 -10.68 9.52
CA ALA A 21 -3.95 -11.98 8.92
C ALA A 21 -5.21 -12.65 9.52
N VAL A 22 -6.29 -11.87 9.67
CA VAL A 22 -7.60 -12.33 10.19
C VAL A 22 -8.28 -13.21 9.14
N ASN A 23 -7.76 -14.43 9.01
CA ASN A 23 -7.89 -15.32 7.86
C ASN A 23 -8.63 -16.63 8.20
N SER A 24 -9.33 -16.66 9.33
CA SER A 24 -10.17 -17.78 9.75
C SER A 24 -11.33 -17.28 10.62
N ALA A 25 -12.38 -18.10 10.72
CA ALA A 25 -13.55 -17.76 11.54
C ALA A 25 -13.18 -17.54 13.02
N ALA A 26 -12.21 -18.31 13.54
CA ALA A 26 -11.68 -18.17 14.89
C ALA A 26 -10.91 -16.85 15.08
N GLU A 27 -9.97 -16.54 14.19
CA GLU A 27 -9.20 -15.27 14.25
C GLU A 27 -10.12 -14.04 14.15
N LEU A 28 -11.18 -14.11 13.33
CA LEU A 28 -12.19 -13.05 13.24
C LEU A 28 -12.97 -12.89 14.54
N GLN A 29 -13.38 -13.99 15.17
CA GLN A 29 -14.10 -13.94 16.44
C GLN A 29 -13.22 -13.37 17.55
N ASP A 30 -11.98 -13.83 17.68
CA ASP A 30 -11.03 -13.33 18.69
C ASP A 30 -10.71 -11.84 18.47
N ALA A 31 -10.45 -11.43 17.22
CA ALA A 31 -10.18 -10.04 16.90
C ALA A 31 -11.38 -9.12 17.16
N LEU A 32 -12.62 -9.58 16.94
CA LEU A 32 -13.84 -8.83 17.27
C LEU A 32 -14.08 -8.73 18.79
N LEU A 33 -13.59 -9.68 19.59
CA LEU A 33 -13.68 -9.65 21.05
C LEU A 33 -12.58 -8.81 21.72
N ASP A 34 -11.41 -8.64 21.09
CA ASP A 34 -10.32 -7.82 21.63
C ASP A 34 -10.64 -6.32 21.56
N GLU A 35 -10.99 -5.71 22.70
CA GLU A 35 -11.16 -4.26 22.87
C GLU A 35 -9.90 -3.44 22.49
N GLY A 36 -8.74 -4.10 22.44
CA GLY A 36 -7.49 -3.56 21.95
C GLY A 36 -7.50 -3.26 20.45
N VAL A 37 -8.09 -4.13 19.64
CA VAL A 37 -7.99 -4.07 18.17
C VAL A 37 -8.89 -2.98 17.59
N HIS A 38 -8.38 -2.17 16.66
CA HIS A 38 -9.19 -1.15 15.97
C HIS A 38 -9.48 -1.54 14.52
N MET A 39 -8.46 -2.03 13.81
CA MET A 39 -8.56 -2.44 12.41
C MET A 39 -8.38 -3.95 12.29
N LEU A 40 -9.26 -4.60 11.52
CA LEU A 40 -9.15 -5.98 11.09
C LEU A 40 -8.44 -6.01 9.74
N GLU A 41 -7.28 -6.65 9.68
CA GLU A 41 -6.51 -6.81 8.45
C GLU A 41 -6.58 -8.27 8.00
N ALA A 42 -7.03 -8.50 6.77
CA ALA A 42 -7.30 -9.84 6.25
C ALA A 42 -6.86 -9.93 4.78
N ASP A 43 -6.29 -11.08 4.42
CA ASP A 43 -5.67 -11.33 3.13
C ASP A 43 -6.67 -11.96 2.16
N LEU A 44 -6.69 -11.53 0.89
CA LEU A 44 -7.64 -12.02 -0.11
C LEU A 44 -6.93 -12.77 -1.23
N LEU A 45 -7.30 -14.04 -1.43
CA LEU A 45 -6.90 -14.84 -2.59
C LEU A 45 -8.08 -15.62 -3.18
N MET A 46 -7.93 -16.04 -4.43
CA MET A 46 -8.97 -16.79 -5.14
C MET A 46 -8.96 -18.25 -4.66
N ALA A 47 -10.12 -18.83 -4.35
CA ALA A 47 -10.20 -20.25 -4.00
C ALA A 47 -9.59 -21.10 -5.14
N PRO A 48 -8.86 -22.18 -4.81
CA PRO A 48 -8.38 -23.09 -5.83
C PRO A 48 -9.57 -23.76 -6.54
N PRO A 49 -9.49 -24.00 -7.87
CA PRO A 49 -10.55 -24.70 -8.59
C PRO A 49 -10.74 -26.12 -8.02
N PRO A 50 -11.98 -26.66 -8.03
CA PRO A 50 -12.26 -27.98 -7.49
C PRO A 50 -11.46 -29.08 -8.21
N PRO A 51 -10.99 -30.13 -7.50
CA PRO A 51 -10.17 -31.18 -8.11
C PRO A 51 -10.90 -31.89 -9.27
N GLY A 52 -10.31 -31.84 -10.47
CA GLY A 52 -10.88 -32.47 -11.66
C GLY A 52 -12.05 -31.72 -12.31
N GLY A 53 -12.42 -30.54 -11.81
CA GLY A 53 -13.39 -29.67 -12.47
C GLY A 53 -12.78 -28.97 -13.68
N ALA A 54 -13.57 -28.79 -14.75
CA ALA A 54 -13.31 -27.72 -15.70
C ALA A 54 -13.42 -26.37 -14.96
N ALA A 55 -12.73 -25.33 -15.45
CA ALA A 55 -13.00 -23.98 -14.98
C ALA A 55 -14.49 -23.69 -15.16
N ALA A 56 -15.17 -23.25 -14.10
CA ALA A 56 -16.59 -22.98 -14.19
C ALA A 56 -16.81 -21.78 -15.14
N ASP A 57 -17.73 -21.91 -16.10
CA ASP A 57 -18.10 -20.81 -17.01
C ASP A 57 -18.79 -19.63 -16.30
N SER A 58 -19.04 -19.75 -14.99
CA SER A 58 -19.56 -18.70 -14.13
C SER A 58 -18.50 -17.64 -13.79
N VAL A 59 -18.88 -16.37 -13.89
CA VAL A 59 -18.08 -15.24 -13.40
C VAL A 59 -17.84 -15.40 -11.88
N PRO A 60 -16.57 -15.34 -11.39
CA PRO A 60 -16.27 -15.45 -9.97
C PRO A 60 -17.00 -14.41 -9.12
N THR A 61 -17.41 -14.83 -7.92
CA THR A 61 -18.16 -14.05 -6.95
C THR A 61 -17.38 -13.86 -5.65
N ALA A 62 -17.90 -13.04 -4.74
CA ALA A 62 -17.30 -12.85 -3.42
C ALA A 62 -17.31 -14.11 -2.53
N ALA A 63 -18.17 -15.09 -2.82
CA ALA A 63 -18.21 -16.37 -2.12
C ALA A 63 -17.05 -17.30 -2.55
N ASP A 64 -16.48 -17.08 -3.73
CA ASP A 64 -15.33 -17.84 -4.23
C ASP A 64 -13.98 -17.30 -3.67
N VAL A 65 -13.98 -16.14 -3.02
CA VAL A 65 -12.79 -15.50 -2.44
C VAL A 65 -12.60 -15.94 -0.99
N LEU A 66 -11.38 -16.34 -0.63
CA LEU A 66 -11.02 -16.79 0.72
C LEU A 66 -10.23 -15.73 1.46
N MET A 67 -10.45 -15.64 2.78
CA MET A 67 -9.60 -14.87 3.68
C MET A 67 -8.35 -15.70 3.98
N CYS A 68 -7.25 -15.53 3.25
CA CYS A 68 -6.10 -16.43 3.30
C CYS A 68 -4.80 -15.81 2.75
N HIS A 69 -3.66 -16.12 3.36
CA HIS A 69 -2.32 -15.67 2.95
C HIS A 69 -1.45 -16.80 2.34
N PRO A 70 -0.80 -16.61 1.18
CA PRO A 70 0.16 -17.58 0.62
C PRO A 70 1.34 -17.88 1.58
N PRO A 71 1.85 -19.12 1.68
CA PRO A 71 1.60 -20.26 0.80
C PRO A 71 0.32 -21.05 1.11
N SER A 72 -0.45 -20.68 2.14
CA SER A 72 -1.77 -21.28 2.32
C SER A 72 -2.69 -20.86 1.16
N ARG A 73 -3.59 -21.77 0.78
CA ARG A 73 -4.70 -21.54 -0.17
C ARG A 73 -6.02 -22.10 0.36
N ALA A 74 -6.10 -22.29 1.68
CA ALA A 74 -7.25 -22.82 2.37
C ALA A 74 -7.54 -21.96 3.61
N SER A 75 -8.83 -21.71 3.82
CA SER A 75 -9.40 -21.02 4.97
C SER A 75 -10.79 -21.60 5.20
N ASP A 76 -11.29 -21.52 6.43
CA ASP A 76 -12.70 -21.80 6.78
C ASP A 76 -13.61 -20.57 6.60
N LEU A 77 -13.06 -19.45 6.11
CA LEU A 77 -13.73 -18.16 6.01
C LEU A 77 -13.66 -17.58 4.60
N THR A 78 -14.82 -17.40 3.96
CA THR A 78 -14.93 -16.67 2.70
C THR A 78 -14.96 -15.15 2.95
N PHE A 79 -14.67 -14.35 1.92
CA PHE A 79 -14.84 -12.89 2.01
C PHE A 79 -16.31 -12.52 2.28
N SER A 80 -17.26 -13.24 1.69
CA SER A 80 -18.69 -13.04 1.94
C SER A 80 -19.07 -13.27 3.40
N ASP A 81 -18.58 -14.35 4.01
CA ASP A 81 -18.86 -14.70 5.41
C ASP A 81 -18.18 -13.73 6.38
N PHE A 82 -16.91 -13.37 6.14
CA PHE A 82 -16.21 -12.33 6.90
C PHE A 82 -17.01 -11.02 6.91
N LEU A 83 -17.45 -10.57 5.73
CA LEU A 83 -18.16 -9.29 5.59
C LEU A 83 -19.52 -9.35 6.30
N HIS A 84 -20.22 -10.48 6.20
CA HIS A 84 -21.48 -10.71 6.91
C HIS A 84 -21.30 -10.68 8.43
N VAL A 85 -20.27 -11.33 8.98
CA VAL A 85 -19.97 -11.34 10.42
C VAL A 85 -19.60 -9.94 10.92
N VAL A 86 -18.75 -9.21 10.19
CA VAL A 86 -18.38 -7.82 10.55
C VAL A 86 -19.59 -6.88 10.50
N CYS A 87 -20.44 -6.97 9.47
CA CYS A 87 -21.67 -6.18 9.40
C CYS A 87 -22.60 -6.52 10.56
N THR A 88 -22.85 -7.82 10.82
CA THR A 88 -23.71 -8.27 11.92
C THR A 88 -23.21 -7.78 13.28
N HIS A 89 -21.89 -7.79 13.51
CA HIS A 89 -21.29 -7.22 14.72
C HIS A 89 -21.59 -5.73 14.87
N LEU A 90 -21.33 -4.93 13.84
CA LEU A 90 -21.53 -3.47 13.86
C LEU A 90 -23.02 -3.09 13.94
N GLU A 91 -23.89 -3.84 13.26
CA GLU A 91 -25.33 -3.62 13.24
C GLU A 91 -26.01 -4.03 14.56
N GLY A 92 -25.49 -5.07 15.21
CA GLY A 92 -25.90 -5.52 16.54
C GLY A 92 -25.47 -4.62 17.71
N GLY A 93 -24.85 -3.46 17.43
CA GLY A 93 -24.34 -2.56 18.46
C GLY A 93 -22.99 -2.98 19.05
N GLY A 94 -22.25 -3.83 18.36
CA GLY A 94 -20.87 -4.19 18.70
C GLY A 94 -19.92 -2.99 18.64
N ARG A 95 -18.68 -3.21 19.09
CA ARG A 95 -17.65 -2.18 19.13
C ARG A 95 -17.28 -1.72 17.71
N ARG A 96 -16.89 -0.45 17.57
CA ARG A 96 -16.41 0.06 16.29
C ARG A 96 -15.09 -0.61 15.91
N VAL A 97 -15.08 -1.24 14.75
CA VAL A 97 -13.88 -1.70 14.02
C VAL A 97 -13.76 -0.97 12.70
N GLY A 98 -12.62 -1.11 12.02
CA GLY A 98 -12.43 -0.86 10.59
C GLY A 98 -11.83 -2.08 9.92
N VAL A 99 -11.79 -2.11 8.60
CA VAL A 99 -11.31 -3.26 7.81
C VAL A 99 -10.24 -2.81 6.80
N LYS A 100 -9.17 -3.58 6.70
CA LYS A 100 -8.15 -3.52 5.64
C LYS A 100 -8.12 -4.84 4.89
N LEU A 101 -8.45 -4.78 3.60
CA LEU A 101 -8.49 -5.93 2.70
C LEU A 101 -7.19 -5.97 1.90
N ASP A 102 -6.34 -6.98 2.11
CA ASP A 102 -5.05 -7.12 1.42
C ASP A 102 -5.13 -8.13 0.26
N PHE A 103 -5.33 -7.62 -0.94
CA PHE A 103 -5.42 -8.40 -2.16
C PHE A 103 -4.06 -9.00 -2.55
N LYS A 104 -3.97 -10.33 -2.58
CA LYS A 104 -2.75 -11.07 -2.99
C LYS A 104 -2.77 -11.50 -4.46
N GLU A 105 -3.94 -11.47 -5.08
CA GLU A 105 -4.23 -11.86 -6.47
C GLU A 105 -5.14 -10.82 -7.14
N ALA A 106 -5.03 -10.64 -8.45
CA ALA A 106 -5.82 -9.63 -9.16
C ALA A 106 -7.29 -10.04 -9.35
N ASP A 107 -7.56 -11.34 -9.44
CA ASP A 107 -8.87 -11.88 -9.82
C ASP A 107 -9.92 -11.72 -8.72
N CYS A 108 -9.51 -11.69 -7.44
CA CYS A 108 -10.41 -11.43 -6.32
C CYS A 108 -10.82 -9.94 -6.17
N VAL A 109 -10.14 -9.00 -6.86
CA VAL A 109 -10.42 -7.55 -6.73
C VAL A 109 -11.84 -7.21 -7.19
N ALA A 110 -12.24 -7.67 -8.38
CA ALA A 110 -13.56 -7.37 -8.94
C ALA A 110 -14.75 -7.94 -8.12
N PRO A 111 -14.77 -9.24 -7.72
CA PRO A 111 -15.86 -9.77 -6.91
C PRO A 111 -15.96 -9.13 -5.52
N CYS A 112 -14.83 -8.83 -4.87
CA CYS A 112 -14.86 -8.16 -3.57
C CYS A 112 -15.44 -6.74 -3.64
N LEU A 113 -15.01 -5.94 -4.63
CA LEU A 113 -15.55 -4.59 -4.83
C LEU A 113 -17.05 -4.62 -5.16
N ALA A 114 -17.51 -5.59 -5.95
CA ALA A 114 -18.94 -5.74 -6.25
C ALA A 114 -19.79 -5.98 -4.99
N LEU A 115 -19.33 -6.84 -4.07
CA LEU A 115 -20.04 -7.07 -2.80
C LEU A 115 -19.99 -5.83 -1.89
N LEU A 116 -18.84 -5.14 -1.78
CA LEU A 116 -18.72 -3.92 -0.98
C LEU A 116 -19.71 -2.83 -1.45
N VAL A 117 -19.83 -2.63 -2.76
CA VAL A 117 -20.81 -1.70 -3.37
C VAL A 117 -22.25 -2.14 -3.06
N ALA A 118 -22.56 -3.44 -3.15
CA ALA A 118 -23.91 -3.95 -2.86
C ALA A 118 -24.35 -3.70 -1.40
N HIS A 119 -23.42 -3.65 -0.45
CA HIS A 119 -23.69 -3.26 0.95
C HIS A 119 -23.66 -1.74 1.20
N GLY A 120 -23.28 -0.93 0.20
CA GLY A 120 -23.12 0.51 0.31
C GLY A 120 -21.85 0.93 1.09
N MET A 121 -20.85 0.06 1.18
CA MET A 121 -19.57 0.35 1.82
C MET A 121 -18.60 1.05 0.87
N GLY A 122 -17.68 1.83 1.43
CA GLY A 122 -16.64 2.52 0.65
C GLY A 122 -17.13 3.72 -0.15
N MET A 123 -18.38 4.19 0.00
CA MET A 123 -18.89 5.35 -0.75
C MET A 123 -18.45 6.71 -0.17
N GLY A 124 -18.11 6.76 1.12
CA GLY A 124 -17.75 7.99 1.84
C GLY A 124 -18.97 8.72 2.40
N VAL A 125 -18.74 9.56 3.42
CA VAL A 125 -19.83 10.23 4.17
C VAL A 125 -20.64 11.21 3.33
N ASP A 126 -20.01 11.89 2.37
CA ASP A 126 -20.66 12.93 1.56
C ASP A 126 -21.52 12.34 0.42
N ASN A 127 -21.15 11.17 -0.12
CA ASN A 127 -21.89 10.47 -1.19
C ASN A 127 -23.00 9.55 -0.65
N ALA A 128 -23.11 9.36 0.67
CA ALA A 128 -24.19 8.57 1.27
C ALA A 128 -25.58 9.10 0.89
N ALA A 129 -25.71 10.42 0.67
CA ALA A 129 -26.95 11.06 0.22
C ALA A 129 -27.38 10.64 -1.21
N THR A 130 -26.43 10.34 -2.10
CA THR A 130 -26.72 9.98 -3.50
C THR A 130 -27.42 8.63 -3.60
N TYR A 131 -27.08 7.67 -2.73
CA TYR A 131 -27.71 6.34 -2.65
C TYR A 131 -28.87 6.24 -1.66
N GLN A 132 -29.11 7.26 -0.82
CA GLN A 132 -30.28 7.30 0.07
C GLN A 132 -31.62 7.25 -0.70
N LYS A 133 -31.66 7.61 -1.99
CA LYS A 133 -32.85 7.46 -2.84
C LYS A 133 -33.25 6.01 -3.12
N GLU A 134 -32.31 5.06 -3.10
CA GLU A 134 -32.63 3.63 -3.24
C GLU A 134 -32.83 2.96 -1.86
N ALA A 135 -32.09 3.40 -0.84
CA ALA A 135 -32.25 2.90 0.53
C ALA A 135 -33.50 3.42 1.27
N ALA A 136 -34.19 4.45 0.75
CA ALA A 136 -35.39 5.05 1.35
C ALA A 136 -36.61 4.10 1.44
N ALA A 137 -36.55 2.91 0.86
CA ALA A 137 -37.55 1.86 1.03
C ALA A 137 -37.48 1.15 2.40
N THR A 138 -36.38 1.30 3.16
CA THR A 138 -36.16 0.59 4.42
C THR A 138 -35.90 1.58 5.56
N THR A 139 -36.79 1.59 6.56
CA THR A 139 -36.65 2.38 7.80
C THR A 139 -35.28 2.14 8.43
N ALA A 140 -34.46 3.19 8.54
CA ALA A 140 -33.07 3.07 8.99
C ALA A 140 -32.99 2.58 10.44
N LEU A 141 -32.65 1.30 10.62
CA LEU A 141 -32.36 0.73 11.93
C LEU A 141 -31.04 1.29 12.48
N PRO A 142 -30.89 1.47 13.80
CA PRO A 142 -29.68 2.06 14.41
C PRO A 142 -28.33 1.38 14.09
N GLY A 143 -28.35 0.16 13.53
CA GLY A 143 -27.17 -0.57 13.11
C GLY A 143 -26.67 -0.29 11.69
N VAL A 144 -27.57 -0.19 10.69
CA VAL A 144 -27.18 -0.24 9.26
C VAL A 144 -26.27 0.95 8.85
N SER A 145 -26.32 2.05 9.59
CA SER A 145 -25.45 3.21 9.39
C SER A 145 -24.00 2.99 9.87
N THR A 146 -23.78 2.15 10.89
CA THR A 146 -22.45 1.94 11.48
C THR A 146 -21.54 1.13 10.56
N ALA A 147 -22.06 0.05 9.95
CA ALA A 147 -21.36 -0.76 8.96
C ALA A 147 -20.95 0.05 7.73
N ARG A 148 -21.84 0.91 7.20
CA ARG A 148 -21.54 1.79 6.05
C ARG A 148 -20.54 2.91 6.37
N SER A 149 -20.45 3.32 7.64
CA SER A 149 -19.50 4.32 8.13
C SER A 149 -18.17 3.72 8.60
N MET A 150 -18.00 2.40 8.49
CA MET A 150 -16.78 1.70 8.86
C MET A 150 -15.59 2.17 7.99
N PRO A 151 -14.42 2.47 8.57
CA PRO A 151 -13.21 2.73 7.79
C PRO A 151 -12.83 1.51 6.97
N LEU A 152 -12.84 1.67 5.64
CA LEU A 152 -12.50 0.63 4.68
C LEU A 152 -11.18 0.99 3.98
N TRP A 153 -10.23 0.07 4.02
CA TRP A 153 -8.92 0.19 3.40
C TRP A 153 -8.74 -0.92 2.37
N LEU A 154 -8.32 -0.54 1.16
CA LEU A 154 -8.10 -1.46 0.04
C LEU A 154 -6.59 -1.53 -0.21
N ASN A 155 -5.96 -2.64 0.17
CA ASN A 155 -4.52 -2.83 0.13
C ASN A 155 -4.10 -3.78 -0.99
N ALA A 156 -3.01 -3.45 -1.69
CA ALA A 156 -2.38 -4.36 -2.64
C ALA A 156 -0.93 -3.97 -2.88
N ASP A 157 -0.07 -4.96 -3.11
CA ASP A 157 1.25 -4.74 -3.69
C ASP A 157 1.11 -4.47 -5.20
N VAL A 158 1.20 -3.19 -5.56
CA VAL A 158 0.89 -2.67 -6.92
C VAL A 158 2.10 -2.18 -7.71
N VAL A 159 3.28 -2.14 -7.07
CA VAL A 159 4.56 -1.76 -7.70
C VAL A 159 5.60 -2.84 -7.39
N CYS A 160 6.46 -3.16 -8.34
CA CYS A 160 7.60 -4.04 -8.07
C CYS A 160 8.63 -3.29 -7.19
N GLY A 161 8.91 -3.82 -6.01
CA GLY A 161 9.90 -3.30 -5.07
C GLY A 161 11.20 -4.11 -5.06
N PRO A 162 12.03 -3.93 -4.01
CA PRO A 162 13.37 -4.52 -3.97
C PRO A 162 13.34 -6.05 -3.97
N GLY A 163 13.82 -6.64 -5.06
CA GLY A 163 13.78 -8.08 -5.30
C GLY A 163 12.36 -8.67 -5.42
N GLY A 164 11.34 -7.85 -5.64
CA GLY A 164 9.94 -8.28 -5.67
C GLY A 164 9.57 -9.18 -6.85
N ARG A 165 8.48 -9.94 -6.67
CA ARG A 165 7.76 -10.62 -7.76
C ARG A 165 6.90 -9.62 -8.55
N ASP A 166 6.28 -10.06 -9.65
CA ASP A 166 5.31 -9.24 -10.36
C ASP A 166 4.15 -8.81 -9.44
N PRO A 167 3.80 -7.51 -9.39
CA PRO A 167 2.73 -6.98 -8.56
C PRO A 167 1.35 -7.20 -9.18
N ILE A 168 0.30 -6.92 -8.40
CA ILE A 168 -1.05 -6.73 -8.96
C ILE A 168 -1.00 -5.52 -9.92
N PRO A 169 -1.67 -5.54 -11.09
CA PRO A 169 -1.63 -4.45 -12.07
C PRO A 169 -2.14 -3.11 -11.50
N GLY A 170 -1.22 -2.25 -11.04
CA GLY A 170 -1.54 -1.09 -10.19
C GLY A 170 -2.52 -0.08 -10.79
N GLN A 171 -2.38 0.25 -12.08
CA GLN A 171 -3.34 1.12 -12.80
C GLN A 171 -4.77 0.55 -12.77
N ALA A 172 -4.92 -0.75 -13.03
CA ALA A 172 -6.23 -1.41 -13.02
C ALA A 172 -6.80 -1.56 -11.61
N PHE A 173 -5.95 -1.84 -10.61
CA PHE A 173 -6.36 -1.89 -9.20
C PHE A 173 -6.89 -0.51 -8.74
N VAL A 174 -6.07 0.54 -8.88
CA VAL A 174 -6.44 1.91 -8.49
C VAL A 174 -7.71 2.36 -9.21
N GLY A 175 -7.79 2.19 -10.54
CA GLY A 175 -8.98 2.58 -11.31
C GLY A 175 -10.26 1.88 -10.86
N ARG A 176 -10.21 0.58 -10.53
CA ARG A 176 -11.36 -0.16 -9.99
C ARG A 176 -11.74 0.33 -8.59
N CYS A 177 -10.77 0.53 -7.70
CA CYS A 177 -11.03 0.98 -6.34
C CYS A 177 -11.58 2.40 -6.27
N VAL A 178 -11.08 3.33 -7.11
CA VAL A 178 -11.59 4.70 -7.21
C VAL A 178 -13.03 4.73 -7.74
N ALA A 179 -13.33 3.89 -8.73
CA ALA A 179 -14.68 3.83 -9.31
C ALA A 179 -15.72 3.17 -8.39
N ALA A 180 -15.34 2.09 -7.68
CA ALA A 180 -16.26 1.32 -6.85
C ALA A 180 -16.35 1.80 -5.39
N CYS A 181 -15.24 2.30 -4.82
CA CYS A 181 -15.16 2.65 -3.40
C CYS A 181 -14.42 4.00 -3.21
N PRO A 182 -14.98 5.13 -3.69
CA PRO A 182 -14.34 6.44 -3.66
C PRO A 182 -14.06 7.00 -2.24
N GLY A 183 -14.75 6.50 -1.22
CA GLY A 183 -14.53 6.83 0.19
C GLY A 183 -13.57 5.89 0.94
N ALA A 184 -13.07 4.82 0.29
CA ALA A 184 -12.08 3.94 0.91
C ALA A 184 -10.67 4.57 0.91
N THR A 185 -9.81 4.17 1.84
CA THR A 185 -8.38 4.51 1.77
C THR A 185 -7.66 3.49 0.90
N LEU A 186 -6.87 3.94 -0.08
CA LEU A 186 -6.03 3.04 -0.86
C LEU A 186 -4.70 2.84 -0.15
N SER A 187 -4.33 1.59 0.12
CA SER A 187 -3.09 1.22 0.81
C SER A 187 -2.15 0.55 -0.18
N LEU A 188 -1.33 1.35 -0.85
CA LEU A 188 -0.56 0.92 -2.02
C LEU A 188 0.84 0.48 -1.59
N GLY A 189 1.13 -0.81 -1.80
CA GLY A 189 2.37 -1.48 -1.40
C GLY A 189 3.32 -1.80 -2.54
N TRP A 190 4.47 -2.36 -2.18
CA TRP A 190 5.47 -2.87 -3.12
C TRP A 190 5.74 -4.34 -2.82
N THR A 191 5.72 -5.18 -3.86
CA THR A 191 6.27 -6.54 -3.73
C THR A 191 7.75 -6.47 -3.36
N HIS A 192 8.22 -7.35 -2.50
CA HIS A 192 9.65 -7.47 -2.19
C HIS A 192 10.00 -8.91 -1.82
N THR A 193 11.29 -9.22 -1.66
CA THR A 193 11.73 -10.51 -1.13
C THR A 193 12.66 -10.36 0.06
N GLY A 194 12.46 -11.24 1.05
CA GLY A 194 13.41 -11.51 2.13
C GLY A 194 13.75 -10.34 3.08
N THR A 195 14.81 -10.58 3.83
CA THR A 195 15.44 -9.63 4.78
C THR A 195 16.32 -8.65 3.98
N PRO A 196 16.34 -7.35 4.31
CA PRO A 196 16.59 -6.31 3.31
C PRO A 196 18.08 -6.13 2.99
N VAL A 197 18.44 -6.54 1.78
CA VAL A 197 19.72 -6.22 1.13
C VAL A 197 19.65 -4.90 0.35
N LEU A 198 18.44 -4.45 0.02
CA LEU A 198 18.18 -3.35 -0.91
C LEU A 198 17.14 -2.38 -0.33
N GLY A 199 17.26 -1.09 -0.65
CA GLY A 199 16.21 -0.09 -0.40
C GLY A 199 15.40 0.21 -1.67
N TYR A 200 14.34 1.02 -1.56
CA TYR A 200 13.60 1.50 -2.72
C TYR A 200 14.50 2.39 -3.60
N THR A 201 14.55 2.09 -4.90
CA THR A 201 15.30 2.87 -5.90
C THR A 201 14.48 4.09 -6.36
N ALA A 202 15.13 5.02 -7.08
CA ALA A 202 14.43 6.16 -7.67
C ALA A 202 13.31 5.74 -8.65
N SER A 203 13.52 4.66 -9.43
CA SER A 203 12.50 4.14 -10.35
C SER A 203 11.30 3.52 -9.62
N MET A 204 11.53 2.74 -8.57
CA MET A 204 10.47 2.14 -7.73
C MET A 204 9.61 3.21 -7.05
N VAL A 205 10.24 4.27 -6.54
CA VAL A 205 9.53 5.43 -5.97
C VAL A 205 8.75 6.17 -7.04
N SER A 206 9.37 6.48 -8.18
CA SER A 206 8.70 7.21 -9.28
C SER A 206 7.51 6.45 -9.84
N ALA A 207 7.55 5.11 -9.88
CA ALA A 207 6.42 4.27 -10.27
C ALA A 207 5.24 4.39 -9.30
N MET A 208 5.50 4.34 -7.98
CA MET A 208 4.47 4.53 -6.96
C MET A 208 3.88 5.94 -7.00
N LEU A 209 4.71 6.99 -7.07
CA LEU A 209 4.22 8.37 -7.05
C LEU A 209 3.30 8.68 -8.24
N ARG A 210 3.60 8.15 -9.44
CA ARG A 210 2.71 8.25 -10.62
C ARG A 210 1.37 7.52 -10.44
N LEU A 211 1.32 6.42 -9.68
CA LEU A 211 0.04 5.76 -9.34
C LEU A 211 -0.80 6.56 -8.34
N CYS A 212 -0.19 7.50 -7.60
CA CYS A 212 -0.83 8.27 -6.54
C CYS A 212 -1.23 9.70 -6.96
N GLU A 213 -0.84 10.13 -8.17
CA GLU A 213 -0.93 11.52 -8.65
C GLU A 213 -2.40 11.96 -8.80
N ASP A 214 -3.18 11.23 -9.60
CA ASP A 214 -4.59 11.54 -9.89
C ASP A 214 -5.60 10.86 -8.95
N VAL A 215 -5.16 10.31 -7.80
CA VAL A 215 -6.05 9.59 -6.87
C VAL A 215 -6.79 10.57 -5.96
N PRO A 216 -8.14 10.69 -6.05
CA PRO A 216 -8.90 11.72 -5.35
C PRO A 216 -9.12 11.41 -3.86
N GLN A 217 -8.98 10.15 -3.45
CA GLN A 217 -9.17 9.70 -2.07
C GLN A 217 -7.85 9.62 -1.28
N HIS A 218 -7.94 9.29 0.00
CA HIS A 218 -6.77 9.11 0.87
C HIS A 218 -5.93 7.93 0.34
N VAL A 219 -4.65 8.18 0.05
CA VAL A 219 -3.65 7.13 -0.21
C VAL A 219 -2.69 7.01 0.97
N THR A 220 -2.48 5.80 1.44
CA THR A 220 -1.38 5.45 2.34
C THR A 220 -0.36 4.59 1.60
N LEU A 221 0.92 4.91 1.76
CA LEU A 221 2.01 4.14 1.17
C LEU A 221 2.40 3.00 2.13
N ALA A 222 2.09 1.76 1.75
CA ALA A 222 2.33 0.56 2.53
C ALA A 222 3.80 0.12 2.43
N ALA A 223 4.69 0.91 3.02
CA ALA A 223 6.13 0.75 2.91
C ALA A 223 6.70 -0.18 3.99
N SER A 224 7.58 -1.10 3.59
CA SER A 224 8.34 -1.90 4.55
C SER A 224 9.33 -1.01 5.32
N ALA A 225 9.30 -1.06 6.66
CA ALA A 225 10.08 -0.23 7.57
C ALA A 225 11.58 -0.23 7.23
N ALA A 226 12.12 -1.42 7.01
CA ALA A 226 13.54 -1.61 6.78
C ALA A 226 13.95 -1.26 5.34
N HIS A 227 13.09 -1.49 4.33
CA HIS A 227 13.33 -1.04 2.95
C HIS A 227 13.28 0.49 2.85
N LEU A 228 12.32 1.14 3.51
CA LEU A 228 12.21 2.60 3.58
C LEU A 228 13.45 3.21 4.28
N PHE A 229 13.90 2.62 5.39
CA PHE A 229 15.14 3.00 6.08
C PHE A 229 16.40 2.80 5.21
N ALA A 230 16.50 1.69 4.48
CA ALA A 230 17.63 1.36 3.61
C ALA A 230 17.65 2.17 2.29
N SER A 231 16.53 2.80 1.91
CA SER A 231 16.40 3.60 0.69
C SER A 231 17.37 4.78 0.65
N ALA A 232 18.00 5.04 -0.50
CA ALA A 232 18.91 6.18 -0.68
C ALA A 232 18.24 7.53 -0.35
N ALA A 233 19.04 8.58 -0.11
CA ALA A 233 18.53 9.86 0.38
C ALA A 233 17.49 10.50 -0.58
N GLY A 234 17.73 10.49 -1.89
CA GLY A 234 16.78 11.00 -2.88
C GLY A 234 15.42 10.27 -2.84
N PRO A 235 15.36 8.95 -3.12
CA PRO A 235 14.12 8.17 -3.11
C PRO A 235 13.34 8.27 -1.79
N ARG A 236 14.02 8.16 -0.64
CA ARG A 236 13.37 8.24 0.68
C ARG A 236 12.80 9.63 0.95
N ASN A 237 13.55 10.68 0.64
CA ASN A 237 13.09 12.05 0.85
C ASN A 237 11.94 12.40 -0.10
N ALA A 238 11.90 11.84 -1.32
CA ALA A 238 10.77 12.01 -2.24
C ALA A 238 9.48 11.38 -1.70
N LEU A 239 9.55 10.17 -1.12
CA LEU A 239 8.41 9.54 -0.44
C LEU A 239 7.93 10.37 0.76
N ILE A 240 8.85 10.83 1.61
CA ILE A 240 8.53 11.66 2.79
C ILE A 240 7.92 13.01 2.36
N ALA A 241 8.46 13.63 1.31
CA ALA A 241 7.93 14.86 0.75
C ALA A 241 6.53 14.68 0.17
N HIS A 242 6.24 13.58 -0.54
CA HIS A 242 4.90 13.28 -1.03
C HIS A 242 3.88 13.10 0.11
N VAL A 243 4.26 12.40 1.18
CA VAL A 243 3.38 12.20 2.35
C VAL A 243 3.15 13.49 3.14
N ASN A 244 4.15 14.36 3.28
CA ASN A 244 4.03 15.61 4.02
C ASN A 244 3.38 16.73 3.18
N GLY A 245 3.79 16.89 1.93
CA GLY A 245 3.46 17.98 1.02
C GLY A 245 2.23 17.72 0.16
N GLY A 246 1.12 17.33 0.79
CA GLY A 246 -0.17 17.20 0.09
C GLY A 246 -0.61 18.52 -0.53
N GLY A 247 -0.31 18.71 -1.82
CA GLY A 247 -0.55 19.93 -2.60
C GLY A 247 0.74 20.64 -2.99
N GLY A 248 1.41 20.18 -4.05
CA GLY A 248 2.60 20.84 -4.62
C GLY A 248 3.19 20.08 -5.80
N SER A 249 3.36 20.78 -6.93
CA SER A 249 3.77 20.24 -8.25
C SER A 249 5.05 19.37 -8.27
N SER A 250 5.18 18.54 -9.30
CA SER A 250 6.19 17.50 -9.53
C SER A 250 7.64 17.96 -9.77
N ASP A 251 7.96 19.24 -9.61
CA ASP A 251 9.26 19.84 -9.97
C ASP A 251 10.44 19.45 -9.04
N CYS A 252 10.16 18.80 -7.91
CA CYS A 252 11.14 18.43 -6.88
C CYS A 252 12.28 17.49 -7.37
N LEU A 253 12.08 16.75 -8.45
CA LEU A 253 13.05 15.74 -8.93
C LEU A 253 14.26 16.33 -9.68
N SER A 254 14.25 17.62 -10.02
CA SER A 254 15.32 18.29 -10.78
C SER A 254 16.37 19.00 -9.90
N SER A 255 16.06 19.33 -8.64
CA SER A 255 16.81 20.32 -7.84
C SER A 255 17.79 19.75 -6.80
N ILE A 256 17.87 18.43 -6.63
CA ILE A 256 18.70 17.80 -5.58
C ILE A 256 20.20 17.72 -5.95
N GLY A 257 20.56 18.00 -7.21
CA GLY A 257 21.95 18.04 -7.69
C GLY A 257 22.66 19.39 -7.46
N GLY A 258 22.74 19.89 -6.21
CA GLY A 258 23.16 21.28 -6.02
C GLY A 258 23.59 21.79 -4.64
N ARG A 259 24.13 20.95 -3.72
CA ARG A 259 24.81 21.52 -2.52
C ARG A 259 26.25 21.91 -2.85
N ARG A 260 26.41 23.20 -3.16
CA ARG A 260 27.68 23.93 -3.27
C ARG A 260 28.59 23.59 -2.09
N LEU A 261 29.78 23.03 -2.36
CA LEU A 261 30.81 22.92 -1.32
C LEU A 261 31.12 24.32 -0.79
N ILE A 262 30.99 24.50 0.52
CA ILE A 262 31.62 25.63 1.21
C ILE A 262 33.11 25.29 1.29
N VAL A 263 33.86 25.72 0.27
CA VAL A 263 35.32 25.77 0.33
C VAL A 263 35.69 26.83 1.36
N PRO A 264 36.42 26.50 2.45
CA PRO A 264 36.94 27.51 3.36
C PRO A 264 37.85 28.46 2.59
N GLN A 265 37.64 29.77 2.73
CA GLN A 265 38.56 30.77 2.17
C GLN A 265 39.95 30.61 2.80
N PRO A 266 41.04 30.84 2.06
CA PRO A 266 42.38 30.78 2.62
C PRO A 266 42.53 31.83 3.73
N ILE A 267 43.04 31.39 4.89
CA ILE A 267 43.42 32.29 5.98
C ILE A 267 44.64 33.08 5.50
N SER A 268 44.56 34.41 5.58
CA SER A 268 45.67 35.30 5.22
C SER A 268 46.83 35.16 6.19
N ASP A 269 48.06 35.17 5.67
CA ASP A 269 49.30 35.21 6.46
C ASP A 269 49.31 36.40 7.43
N GLY A 270 49.54 36.13 8.72
CA GLY A 270 49.57 37.17 9.75
C GLY A 270 49.32 36.65 11.16
N ASP A 271 50.23 35.83 11.69
CA ASP A 271 50.90 36.10 12.98
C ASP A 271 51.72 34.89 13.45
N SER A 272 53.04 35.05 13.36
CA SER A 272 54.03 34.12 13.88
C SER A 272 54.41 34.51 15.30
N GLU A 273 54.09 33.70 16.31
CA GLU A 273 55.03 33.29 17.39
C GLU A 273 54.34 32.52 18.54
N ARG A 274 55.14 31.66 19.21
CA ARG A 274 54.96 31.11 20.58
C ARG A 274 53.77 30.13 20.80
N ILE A 275 53.91 29.00 21.51
CA ILE A 275 54.99 28.45 22.35
C ILE A 275 55.08 26.92 22.15
N ALA A 276 56.27 26.35 22.37
CA ALA A 276 56.56 24.93 22.17
C ALA A 276 56.18 24.02 23.36
N GLY A 277 55.87 22.75 23.02
CA GLY A 277 56.35 21.59 23.79
C GLY A 277 55.31 20.76 24.57
N ARG A 278 55.20 19.47 24.22
CA ARG A 278 55.70 18.37 25.05
C ARG A 278 55.93 17.08 24.23
N LYS A 279 56.87 16.23 24.67
CA LYS A 279 57.30 14.98 24.01
C LYS A 279 56.64 13.73 24.59
N GLY A 280 56.62 12.66 23.78
CA GLY A 280 56.64 11.25 24.21
C GLY A 280 55.26 10.65 24.55
N THR A 281 55.02 9.33 24.44
CA THR A 281 55.80 8.15 24.00
C THR A 281 54.77 7.13 23.48
N GLY A 282 54.98 6.29 22.47
CA GLY A 282 56.03 5.28 22.33
C GLY A 282 55.50 3.90 22.78
N GLY A 283 55.38 2.93 21.86
CA GLY A 283 54.94 1.57 22.17
C GLY A 283 54.36 0.83 20.95
N GLY A 284 55.01 -0.23 20.51
CA GLY A 284 54.53 -1.10 19.42
C GLY A 284 54.77 -2.58 19.73
N LEU A 285 54.68 -3.43 18.69
CA LEU A 285 54.74 -4.90 18.72
C LEU A 285 53.43 -5.57 19.19
N GLY A 286 53.03 -6.74 18.66
CA GLY A 286 53.76 -7.60 17.72
C GLY A 286 52.92 -8.62 16.96
N ILE A 287 53.62 -9.41 16.14
CA ILE A 287 53.09 -10.37 15.16
C ILE A 287 52.68 -11.68 15.85
N GLY A 288 51.64 -12.35 15.35
CA GLY A 288 51.16 -13.65 15.86
C GLY A 288 50.54 -14.52 14.77
N ASP A 289 51.39 -15.09 13.90
CA ASP A 289 50.98 -16.11 12.92
C ASP A 289 50.61 -17.43 13.63
N ARG A 290 49.55 -18.11 13.13
CA ARG A 290 49.35 -19.55 13.39
C ARG A 290 48.44 -20.23 12.36
N ARG A 291 49.05 -20.74 11.29
CA ARG A 291 48.48 -21.84 10.47
C ARG A 291 48.15 -23.08 11.31
N ARG A 292 47.09 -23.81 10.93
CA ARG A 292 47.04 -25.29 10.96
C ARG A 292 46.12 -25.85 9.87
N GLU A 293 46.67 -26.76 9.07
CA GLU A 293 45.94 -27.84 8.36
C GLU A 293 45.46 -28.90 9.42
N SER A 294 44.68 -29.95 9.16
CA SER A 294 44.16 -30.63 7.94
C SER A 294 42.75 -31.22 8.26
N ASP A 295 42.04 -32.07 7.49
CA ASP A 295 42.29 -32.78 6.22
C ASP A 295 40.93 -33.03 5.48
N LYS A 296 40.83 -34.08 4.65
CA LYS A 296 39.73 -34.41 3.74
C LYS A 296 38.58 -35.24 4.36
N GLY A 297 37.40 -35.14 3.74
CA GLY A 297 36.33 -36.16 3.77
C GLY A 297 35.64 -36.25 2.40
N ARG A 298 35.47 -37.46 1.84
CA ARG A 298 35.04 -37.68 0.43
C ARG A 298 34.04 -38.83 0.33
N GLY A 299 32.91 -38.61 -0.34
CA GLY A 299 31.95 -39.63 -0.82
C GLY A 299 30.80 -38.92 -1.55
N ARG A 300 30.46 -39.16 -2.84
CA ARG A 300 30.18 -40.36 -3.67
C ARG A 300 28.72 -40.83 -3.61
N GLY A 301 28.08 -40.86 -4.79
CA GLY A 301 26.79 -41.52 -5.06
C GLY A 301 25.57 -40.66 -4.75
N ILE A 302 24.42 -40.82 -5.42
CA ILE A 302 24.01 -41.81 -6.46
C ILE A 302 23.08 -41.12 -7.48
N GLU A 303 23.06 -41.61 -8.72
CA GLU A 303 22.20 -41.17 -9.83
C GLU A 303 20.73 -41.62 -9.68
N GLY A 304 19.84 -41.06 -10.51
CA GLY A 304 18.44 -41.48 -10.60
C GLY A 304 17.72 -40.85 -11.80
N GLU A 305 17.91 -41.41 -12.99
CA GLU A 305 17.11 -41.03 -14.18
C GLU A 305 15.66 -41.52 -14.09
N GLY A 306 14.73 -40.78 -14.72
CA GLY A 306 13.35 -41.21 -14.97
C GLY A 306 12.80 -40.60 -16.25
N LYS A 307 12.74 -41.40 -17.33
CA LYS A 307 12.20 -41.00 -18.65
C LYS A 307 10.78 -41.53 -18.88
N GLY A 308 9.98 -40.76 -19.61
CA GLY A 308 8.75 -41.20 -20.29
C GLY A 308 7.78 -40.02 -20.51
N GLY A 309 7.12 -39.85 -21.66
CA GLY A 309 7.24 -40.57 -22.94
C GLY A 309 5.95 -40.48 -23.78
N GLY A 310 6.02 -39.87 -24.98
CA GLY A 310 4.92 -39.78 -25.97
C GLY A 310 3.81 -38.75 -25.63
N GLY A 311 3.12 -38.15 -26.61
CA GLY A 311 3.28 -38.19 -28.07
C GLY A 311 2.01 -37.73 -28.80
N ASP A 312 2.15 -36.93 -29.87
CA ASP A 312 1.21 -36.62 -30.97
C ASP A 312 -0.25 -36.16 -30.63
N GLY A 313 -0.99 -35.43 -31.49
CA GLY A 313 -0.75 -34.91 -32.83
C GLY A 313 -1.92 -34.01 -33.31
N ALA A 314 -1.70 -33.25 -34.38
CA ALA A 314 -2.42 -32.05 -34.80
C ALA A 314 -3.83 -32.18 -35.45
N HIS A 315 -4.42 -30.98 -35.74
CA HIS A 315 -5.30 -30.60 -36.87
C HIS A 315 -6.84 -30.84 -36.84
N ALA A 316 -7.64 -29.74 -36.92
CA ALA A 316 -8.36 -29.26 -38.15
C ALA A 316 -9.75 -28.59 -37.90
N GLY A 317 -10.13 -27.63 -38.79
CA GLY A 317 -11.49 -27.05 -38.94
C GLY A 317 -11.81 -25.87 -38.01
N VAL A 318 -11.92 -24.59 -38.39
CA VAL A 318 -12.55 -23.90 -39.55
C VAL A 318 -14.06 -24.09 -39.64
N HIS A 319 -14.83 -23.04 -39.30
CA HIS A 319 -16.06 -22.65 -39.99
C HIS A 319 -16.40 -21.16 -39.77
N HIS A 320 -16.81 -20.46 -40.83
CA HIS A 320 -17.27 -19.06 -40.83
C HIS A 320 -18.77 -18.95 -40.46
N GLY A 321 -19.23 -17.78 -39.96
CA GLY A 321 -20.68 -17.51 -39.86
C GLY A 321 -21.15 -16.30 -39.03
N LEU A 322 -20.76 -15.08 -39.39
CA LEU A 322 -21.60 -13.87 -39.21
C LEU A 322 -22.34 -13.64 -40.57
N PRO A 323 -23.42 -12.82 -40.71
CA PRO A 323 -23.66 -11.50 -40.05
C PRO A 323 -25.15 -11.10 -39.83
N VAL A 324 -25.42 -9.77 -39.69
CA VAL A 324 -26.71 -9.05 -39.92
C VAL A 324 -27.72 -9.08 -38.74
N GLU A 325 -28.36 -7.99 -38.24
CA GLU A 325 -28.29 -6.53 -38.49
C GLU A 325 -28.74 -5.72 -37.25
N ARG A 326 -28.49 -4.39 -37.23
CA ARG A 326 -29.25 -3.40 -36.43
C ARG A 326 -29.92 -2.41 -37.39
N ALA A 327 -31.21 -2.11 -37.20
CA ALA A 327 -31.86 -0.96 -37.83
C ALA A 327 -33.12 -0.49 -37.08
N CYS A 328 -33.05 0.70 -36.47
CA CYS A 328 -34.11 1.68 -36.19
C CYS A 328 -33.49 2.76 -35.27
N GLY A 329 -33.72 4.05 -35.45
CA GLY A 329 -34.54 4.76 -36.44
C GLY A 329 -34.83 6.17 -35.90
N ASP A 330 -34.57 7.21 -36.69
CA ASP A 330 -34.60 8.62 -36.25
C ASP A 330 -36.01 9.21 -36.12
N GLU A 331 -36.19 10.18 -35.21
CA GLU A 331 -37.11 11.34 -35.35
C GLU A 331 -36.42 12.56 -34.64
N ALA A 332 -36.06 13.64 -35.36
CA ALA A 332 -36.87 14.82 -35.75
C ALA A 332 -37.18 15.76 -34.55
N GLU A 333 -36.51 16.92 -34.38
CA GLU A 333 -36.64 18.24 -35.07
C GLU A 333 -37.42 19.29 -34.25
N GLY A 334 -37.08 20.58 -34.38
CA GLY A 334 -37.75 21.74 -33.73
C GLY A 334 -36.88 22.42 -32.64
N THR A 335 -36.28 23.63 -32.73
CA THR A 335 -36.37 24.86 -33.56
C THR A 335 -36.88 26.07 -32.76
N THR A 336 -36.05 27.13 -32.73
CA THR A 336 -36.28 28.56 -32.38
C THR A 336 -36.65 29.01 -30.96
N ALA A 337 -35.66 29.65 -30.33
CA ALA A 337 -35.64 31.06 -29.92
C ALA A 337 -36.81 31.67 -29.09
N GLY A 338 -36.48 32.03 -27.84
CA GLY A 338 -37.11 33.11 -27.07
C GLY A 338 -36.04 33.90 -26.33
N ALA A 339 -35.89 35.19 -26.63
CA ALA A 339 -34.93 36.07 -25.97
C ALA A 339 -35.67 37.05 -25.07
N GLU A 340 -35.47 36.96 -23.76
CA GLU A 340 -36.00 37.92 -22.78
C GLU A 340 -34.88 38.54 -21.94
N SER A 341 -35.11 39.78 -21.52
CA SER A 341 -34.09 40.71 -21.02
C SER A 341 -33.77 40.50 -19.55
N VAL A 342 -32.55 40.02 -19.26
CA VAL A 342 -31.99 40.02 -17.91
C VAL A 342 -31.50 41.42 -17.54
N THR A 343 -31.89 41.89 -16.35
CA THR A 343 -31.62 43.27 -15.88
C THR A 343 -30.20 43.43 -15.34
N GLN A 344 -29.69 44.67 -15.32
CA GLN A 344 -28.30 45.02 -14.95
C GLN A 344 -27.89 44.79 -13.48
N ARG A 345 -28.60 43.95 -12.71
CA ARG A 345 -28.24 43.60 -11.32
C ARG A 345 -27.42 42.31 -11.17
N GLU A 346 -27.26 41.51 -12.21
CA GLU A 346 -26.54 40.22 -12.15
C GLU A 346 -25.05 40.30 -12.59
N LYS A 347 -24.49 41.51 -12.74
CA LYS A 347 -23.10 41.69 -13.21
C LYS A 347 -22.06 42.03 -12.14
N GLU A 348 -22.46 42.14 -10.87
CA GLU A 348 -21.54 42.46 -9.76
C GLU A 348 -21.31 41.28 -8.78
N GLU A 349 -21.93 40.12 -9.01
CA GLU A 349 -21.74 38.89 -8.21
C GLU A 349 -20.92 37.80 -8.94
N TYR A 350 -20.07 38.20 -9.90
CA TYR A 350 -19.22 37.27 -10.67
C TYR A 350 -17.70 37.44 -10.43
N THR A 351 -17.30 38.30 -9.49
CA THR A 351 -15.87 38.62 -9.23
C THR A 351 -15.45 38.54 -7.76
N SER A 352 -15.97 37.55 -7.01
CA SER A 352 -15.33 37.06 -5.78
C SER A 352 -15.46 35.55 -5.57
N GLY A 353 -15.55 34.79 -6.66
CA GLY A 353 -15.33 33.34 -6.65
C GLY A 353 -13.88 33.03 -6.31
N ALA A 354 -13.52 33.11 -5.03
CA ALA A 354 -12.26 32.60 -4.53
C ALA A 354 -12.22 31.11 -4.84
N ILE A 355 -11.39 30.72 -5.81
CA ILE A 355 -11.10 29.31 -6.08
C ILE A 355 -10.51 28.76 -4.79
N SER A 356 -11.34 28.01 -4.05
CA SER A 356 -10.88 27.21 -2.93
C SER A 356 -9.84 26.26 -3.50
N ALA A 357 -8.56 26.54 -3.22
CA ALA A 357 -7.47 25.71 -3.69
C ALA A 357 -7.76 24.29 -3.20
N SER A 358 -7.96 23.35 -4.14
CA SER A 358 -8.30 21.98 -3.79
C SER A 358 -7.18 21.41 -2.95
N VAL A 359 -7.42 21.32 -1.64
CA VAL A 359 -6.46 20.75 -0.71
C VAL A 359 -6.27 19.32 -1.15
N ALA A 360 -5.07 19.01 -1.65
CA ALA A 360 -4.83 17.70 -2.23
C ALA A 360 -5.13 16.62 -1.18
N PRO A 361 -5.79 15.52 -1.59
CA PRO A 361 -6.27 14.53 -0.66
C PRO A 361 -5.15 13.99 0.23
N PRO A 362 -5.46 13.64 1.50
CA PRO A 362 -4.43 13.30 2.47
C PRO A 362 -3.57 12.15 1.98
N ARG A 363 -2.31 12.20 2.41
CA ARG A 363 -1.28 11.18 2.16
C ARG A 363 -0.68 10.75 3.49
N SER A 364 -0.43 9.46 3.64
CA SER A 364 0.19 8.87 4.83
C SER A 364 1.16 7.75 4.48
N PHE A 365 1.92 7.28 5.46
CA PHE A 365 2.55 5.98 5.42
C PHE A 365 1.79 4.98 6.28
N THR A 366 1.80 3.73 5.85
CA THR A 366 1.58 2.56 6.71
C THR A 366 2.88 1.77 6.68
N VAL A 367 3.65 1.89 7.76
CA VAL A 367 5.02 1.36 7.82
C VAL A 367 5.04 0.04 8.55
N TRP A 368 5.44 -1.02 7.86
CA TRP A 368 5.26 -2.39 8.34
C TRP A 368 6.52 -3.26 8.35
N GLY A 369 6.47 -4.39 9.07
CA GLY A 369 7.51 -5.41 9.06
C GLY A 369 8.64 -5.19 10.09
N PRO A 370 9.79 -5.88 9.94
CA PRO A 370 10.83 -5.89 10.97
C PRO A 370 11.46 -4.50 11.19
N ALA A 371 11.42 -3.99 12.43
CA ALA A 371 12.09 -2.74 12.79
C ALA A 371 12.94 -2.90 14.06
N PRO A 372 14.28 -3.06 13.94
CA PRO A 372 15.16 -3.03 15.11
C PRO A 372 15.21 -1.62 15.72
N PRO A 373 15.74 -1.45 16.95
CA PRO A 373 15.70 -0.17 17.67
C PRO A 373 16.22 1.05 16.90
N ALA A 374 17.21 0.85 16.00
CA ALA A 374 17.71 1.89 15.11
C ALA A 374 16.66 2.37 14.09
N VAL A 375 15.93 1.44 13.46
CA VAL A 375 14.83 1.74 12.53
C VAL A 375 13.67 2.39 13.28
N GLN A 376 13.26 1.85 14.43
CA GLN A 376 12.19 2.45 15.23
C GLN A 376 12.52 3.88 15.68
N ARG A 377 13.78 4.14 16.07
CA ARG A 377 14.25 5.49 16.38
C ARG A 377 14.20 6.39 15.15
N TRP A 378 14.66 5.91 14.00
CA TRP A 378 14.59 6.67 12.74
C TRP A 378 13.14 7.03 12.37
N LEU A 379 12.22 6.07 12.42
CA LEU A 379 10.79 6.29 12.15
C LEU A 379 10.21 7.41 13.02
N ARG A 380 10.50 7.40 14.33
CA ARG A 380 10.04 8.45 15.27
C ARG A 380 10.68 9.82 15.06
N CYS A 381 11.89 9.87 14.50
CA CYS A 381 12.60 11.14 14.27
C CYS A 381 12.24 11.77 12.92
N GLU A 382 11.90 10.97 11.90
CA GLU A 382 11.87 11.44 10.51
C GLU A 382 10.52 11.31 9.80
N LEU A 383 9.58 10.51 10.33
CA LEU A 383 8.22 10.43 9.80
C LEU A 383 7.23 11.16 10.72
N HIS A 384 6.27 11.86 10.12
CA HIS A 384 5.31 12.67 10.88
C HIS A 384 4.29 11.77 11.60
N PRO A 385 4.16 11.84 12.94
CA PRO A 385 3.40 10.86 13.73
C PRO A 385 1.88 10.89 13.47
N ALA A 386 1.33 12.01 13.01
CA ALA A 386 -0.09 12.09 12.60
C ALA A 386 -0.34 11.60 11.15
N ARG A 387 0.71 11.33 10.37
CA ARG A 387 0.63 10.82 8.99
C ARG A 387 1.29 9.45 8.81
N THR A 388 1.59 8.76 9.91
CA THR A 388 2.31 7.48 9.89
C THR A 388 1.61 6.50 10.82
N TYR A 389 0.97 5.49 10.22
CA TYR A 389 0.54 4.29 10.92
C TYR A 389 1.77 3.38 11.03
N VAL A 390 2.13 3.00 12.26
CA VAL A 390 3.34 2.22 12.54
C VAL A 390 2.90 0.83 12.98
N ASP A 391 3.17 -0.15 12.13
CA ASP A 391 2.80 -1.56 12.29
C ASP A 391 4.05 -2.45 12.17
N VAL A 392 5.01 -2.20 13.05
CA VAL A 392 6.32 -2.87 12.98
C VAL A 392 6.38 -4.02 13.98
N LYS A 393 7.00 -5.13 13.55
CA LYS A 393 7.28 -6.28 14.41
C LYS A 393 8.71 -6.25 14.94
N ASP A 394 8.89 -6.91 16.08
CA ASP A 394 10.22 -7.20 16.62
C ASP A 394 11.05 -8.05 15.65
N CYS A 395 12.36 -7.88 15.72
CA CYS A 395 13.34 -8.61 14.93
C CYS A 395 13.97 -9.71 15.76
N ASN A 396 14.22 -10.87 15.15
CA ASN A 396 15.22 -11.78 15.71
C ASN A 396 16.64 -11.18 15.59
N TYR A 397 17.61 -11.72 16.34
CA TYR A 397 18.97 -11.17 16.38
C TYR A 397 19.65 -11.09 15.00
N VAL A 398 19.39 -12.07 14.11
CA VAL A 398 19.98 -12.09 12.75
C VAL A 398 19.36 -11.01 11.87
N GLU A 399 18.03 -10.88 11.87
CA GLU A 399 17.33 -9.78 11.18
C GLU A 399 17.83 -8.41 11.67
N ALA A 400 17.89 -8.23 13.00
CA ALA A 400 18.36 -6.98 13.60
C ALA A 400 19.80 -6.64 13.21
N ALA A 401 20.70 -7.63 13.22
CA ALA A 401 22.09 -7.46 12.83
C ALA A 401 22.24 -7.12 11.34
N VAL A 402 21.53 -7.82 10.45
CA VAL A 402 21.55 -7.56 9.00
C VAL A 402 21.01 -6.16 8.70
N ILE A 403 19.81 -5.82 9.19
CA ILE A 403 19.17 -4.51 8.96
C ILE A 403 20.07 -3.38 9.48
N THR A 404 20.65 -3.55 10.67
CA THR A 404 21.53 -2.54 11.28
C THR A 404 22.83 -2.37 10.50
N LEU A 405 23.47 -3.46 10.09
CA LEU A 405 24.72 -3.43 9.32
C LEU A 405 24.50 -2.78 7.94
N TYR A 406 23.44 -3.15 7.22
CA TYR A 406 23.08 -2.51 5.94
C TYR A 406 22.81 -1.02 6.11
N GLY A 407 22.07 -0.63 7.15
CA GLY A 407 21.84 0.78 7.49
C GLY A 407 23.13 1.56 7.77
N MET A 408 24.10 0.95 8.45
CA MET A 408 25.40 1.56 8.76
C MET A 408 26.33 1.71 7.56
N ILE A 409 26.39 0.71 6.66
CA ILE A 409 27.27 0.76 5.47
C ILE A 409 26.63 1.51 4.29
N ARG A 410 25.34 1.87 4.40
CA ARG A 410 24.58 2.63 3.40
C ARG A 410 25.23 3.89 2.84
N PRO A 411 25.91 4.75 3.63
CA PRO A 411 26.61 5.93 3.09
C PRO A 411 27.71 5.58 2.07
N LEU A 412 28.21 4.34 2.08
CA LEU A 412 29.31 3.89 1.21
C LEU A 412 28.85 3.43 -0.18
N TYR A 413 27.62 2.93 -0.30
CA TYR A 413 27.07 2.43 -1.58
C TYR A 413 25.96 3.31 -2.19
N ALA A 414 25.28 4.14 -1.39
CA ALA A 414 24.22 5.04 -1.87
C ALA A 414 24.62 6.06 -2.98
N PRO A 415 25.91 6.45 -3.18
CA PRO A 415 26.30 7.26 -4.34
C PRO A 415 26.28 6.53 -5.69
N PHE A 416 26.11 5.20 -5.69
CA PHE A 416 26.20 4.34 -6.88
C PHE A 416 24.86 3.63 -7.22
N ALA A 417 23.74 4.06 -6.63
CA ALA A 417 22.45 3.36 -6.63
C ALA A 417 21.25 4.29 -6.95
#